data_AF-A0A4D8RHY5-F1
#
_entry.id   AF-A0A4D8RHY5-F1
#
_cell.length_a   1.000
_cell.length_b   1.000
_cell.length_c   1.000
_cell.angle_alpha   90.00
_cell.angle_beta   90.00
_cell.angle_gamma   90.00
#
_symmetry.space_group_name_H-M   'P 1'
#
loop_
_entity.id
_entity.type
_entity.pdbx_description
1 polymer ?
#
loop_
_entity_poly.entity_id
_entity_poly.type
_entity_poly.pdbx_seq_one_letter_code
_entity_poly.pdbx_strand_id
1 'polypeptide(L)'
;MVKGMDAPGVPAGFEAALELVRSLWAEGRQEGVPERLVAWAMMVESVDRLAALHGPSATAALLDRLGRAVLDTSPGAGPGSLQ
;
A
#
# COMPACT_ATOMS: atom_id res chain seq x y z
N MET A 1 14.69 -17.44 16.61
CA MET A 1 13.32 -17.56 16.05
C MET A 1 12.47 -16.47 16.65
N VAL A 2 12.25 -15.36 15.95
CA VAL A 2 11.28 -14.34 16.36
C VAL A 2 9.98 -14.65 15.63
N LYS A 3 9.01 -15.15 16.39
CA LYS A 3 7.64 -15.38 15.95
C LYS A 3 7.03 -13.99 15.73
N GLY A 4 6.88 -13.60 14.46
CA GLY A 4 6.13 -12.41 14.08
C GLY A 4 4.72 -12.53 14.65
N MET A 5 4.44 -11.78 15.70
CA MET A 5 3.11 -11.63 16.23
C MET A 5 2.38 -10.74 15.24
N ASP A 6 1.41 -11.31 14.51
CA ASP A 6 0.50 -10.54 13.66
C ASP A 6 -0.08 -9.39 14.51
N ALA A 7 0.21 -8.16 14.10
CA ALA A 7 -0.38 -7.00 14.76
C ALA A 7 -1.91 -7.09 14.63
N PRO A 8 -2.68 -6.88 15.71
CA PRO A 8 -4.13 -7.02 15.67
C PRO A 8 -4.71 -6.08 14.61
N GLY A 9 -5.39 -6.67 13.62
CA GLY A 9 -6.01 -5.94 12.50
C GLY A 9 -5.30 -6.04 11.15
N VAL A 10 -4.12 -6.68 11.08
CA VAL A 10 -3.43 -6.91 9.81
C VAL A 10 -3.93 -8.21 9.15
N PRO A 11 -4.45 -8.17 7.91
CA PRO A 11 -4.88 -9.37 7.21
C PRO A 11 -3.74 -10.38 7.04
N ALA A 12 -4.06 -11.68 7.16
CA ALA A 12 -3.08 -12.74 6.93
C ALA A 12 -2.43 -12.59 5.54
N GLY A 13 -1.09 -12.57 5.49
CA GLY A 13 -0.32 -12.41 4.26
C GLY A 13 -0.04 -10.96 3.82
N PHE A 14 -0.47 -9.95 4.57
CA PHE A 14 -0.20 -8.54 4.25
C PHE A 14 1.30 -8.22 4.18
N GLU A 15 2.09 -8.66 5.16
CA GLU A 15 3.54 -8.45 5.16
C GLU A 15 4.22 -9.15 3.98
N ALA A 16 3.79 -10.37 3.64
CA ALA A 16 4.31 -11.09 2.48
C ALA A 16 3.97 -10.36 1.16
N ALA A 17 2.78 -9.78 1.06
CA ALA A 17 2.39 -8.97 -0.08
C ALA A 17 3.23 -7.68 -0.18
N LEU A 18 3.51 -7.01 0.95
CA LEU A 18 4.39 -5.84 0.99
C LEU A 18 5.83 -6.18 0.58
N GLU A 19 6.38 -7.28 1.07
CA GLU A 19 7.72 -7.74 0.68
C GLU A 19 7.81 -8.04 -0.82
N LEU A 20 6.80 -8.70 -1.40
CA LEU A 20 6.74 -8.93 -2.85
C LEU A 20 6.74 -7.61 -3.63
N VAL A 21 5.92 -6.65 -3.21
CA VAL A 21 5.85 -5.31 -3.81
C VAL A 21 7.21 -4.60 -3.75
N ARG A 22 7.91 -4.69 -2.61
CA ARG A 22 9.23 -4.09 -2.44
C ARG A 22 10.31 -4.75 -3.30
N SER A 23 10.24 -6.07 -3.50
CA SER A 23 11.14 -6.78 -4.42
C SER A 23 10.99 -6.28 -5.85
N LEU A 24 9.75 -6.22 -6.34
CA LEU A 24 9.44 -5.74 -7.70
C LEU A 24 9.90 -4.29 -7.91
N TRP A 25 9.81 -3.45 -6.87
CA TRP A 25 10.36 -2.09 -6.89
C TRP A 25 11.88 -2.06 -7.00
N ALA A 26 12.56 -2.94 -6.27
CA ALA A 26 14.02 -3.05 -6.33
C ALA A 26 14.49 -3.54 -7.71
N GLU A 27 13.78 -4.50 -8.30
CA GLU A 27 14.04 -5.05 -9.64
C GLU A 27 13.87 -3.98 -10.72
N GLY A 28 12.74 -3.24 -10.74
CA GLY A 28 12.52 -2.18 -11.72
C GLY A 28 13.58 -1.07 -11.67
N ARG A 29 14.13 -0.77 -10.48
CA ARG A 29 15.27 0.16 -10.34
C ARG A 29 16.56 -0.40 -10.94
N GLN A 30 16.80 -1.71 -10.84
CA GLN A 30 17.96 -2.34 -11.48
C GLN A 30 17.86 -2.33 -13.01
N GLU A 31 16.64 -2.35 -13.55
CA GLU A 31 16.37 -2.24 -14.99
C GLU A 31 16.41 -0.78 -15.51
N GLY A 32 16.69 0.20 -14.64
CA GLY A 32 16.71 1.61 -15.01
C GLY A 32 15.33 2.21 -15.28
N VAL A 33 14.26 1.53 -14.88
CA VAL A 33 12.89 2.04 -15.01
C VAL A 33 12.68 3.15 -13.97
N PRO A 34 12.14 4.32 -14.37
CA PRO A 34 11.85 5.37 -13.41
C PRO A 34 10.90 4.90 -12.32
N GLU A 35 11.26 5.16 -11.07
CA GLU A 35 10.51 4.76 -9.88
C GLU A 35 9.03 5.17 -9.95
N ARG A 36 8.77 6.39 -10.45
CA ARG A 36 7.42 6.89 -10.68
C ARG A 36 6.62 5.99 -11.63
N LEU A 37 7.23 5.48 -12.70
CA LEU A 37 6.53 4.66 -13.69
C LEU A 37 6.10 3.32 -13.09
N VAL A 38 6.98 2.70 -12.29
CA VAL A 38 6.67 1.46 -11.55
C VAL A 38 5.51 1.69 -10.57
N ALA A 39 5.55 2.78 -9.80
CA ALA A 39 4.48 3.13 -8.87
C ALA A 39 3.11 3.28 -9.56
N TRP A 40 3.09 3.95 -10.72
CA TRP A 40 1.88 4.12 -11.51
C TRP A 40 1.35 2.79 -12.06
N ALA A 41 2.22 1.94 -12.60
CA ALA A 41 1.81 0.63 -13.11
C ALA A 41 1.19 -0.25 -12.01
N MET A 42 1.80 -0.28 -10.82
CA MET A 42 1.30 -1.05 -9.70
C MET A 42 -0.04 -0.52 -9.16
N MET A 43 -0.19 0.80 -9.09
CA MET A 43 -1.45 1.42 -8.70
C MET A 43 -2.57 1.04 -9.67
N VAL A 44 -2.32 1.14 -10.98
CA VAL A 44 -3.31 0.78 -12.01
C VAL A 44 -3.71 -0.69 -11.90
N GLU A 45 -2.75 -1.61 -11.82
CA GLU A 45 -3.01 -3.05 -11.66
C GLU A 45 -3.80 -3.35 -10.37
N SER A 46 -3.46 -2.70 -9.27
CA SER A 46 -4.16 -2.90 -7.99
C SER A 46 -5.61 -2.43 -8.05
N VAL A 47 -5.85 -1.26 -8.68
CA VAL A 47 -7.21 -0.73 -8.85
C VAL A 47 -8.03 -1.60 -9.79
N ASP A 48 -7.42 -2.09 -10.88
CA ASP A 48 -8.08 -3.00 -11.83
C ASP A 48 -8.54 -4.29 -11.14
N ARG A 49 -7.64 -4.93 -10.36
CA ARG A 49 -7.98 -6.12 -9.57
C ARG A 49 -9.07 -5.85 -8.53
N LEU A 50 -9.01 -4.71 -7.84
CA LEU A 50 -10.06 -4.34 -6.88
C LEU A 50 -11.40 -4.14 -7.57
N ALA A 51 -11.43 -3.47 -8.73
CA ALA A 51 -12.64 -3.30 -9.54
C ALA A 51 -13.19 -4.64 -10.05
N ALA A 52 -12.33 -5.58 -10.42
CA ALA A 52 -12.74 -6.94 -10.80
C ALA A 52 -13.35 -7.71 -9.62
N LEU A 53 -12.82 -7.54 -8.41
CA LEU A 53 -13.28 -8.24 -7.20
C LEU A 53 -14.56 -7.64 -6.58
N HIS A 54 -14.67 -6.31 -6.55
CA HIS A 54 -15.71 -5.62 -5.79
C HIS A 54 -16.68 -4.81 -6.68
N GLY A 55 -16.37 -4.66 -7.96
CA GLY A 55 -17.09 -3.81 -8.89
C GLY A 55 -16.59 -2.35 -8.85
N PRO A 56 -16.74 -1.58 -9.96
CA PRO A 56 -16.18 -0.23 -10.06
C PRO A 56 -16.66 0.74 -8.98
N SER A 57 -17.96 0.72 -8.67
CA SER A 57 -18.56 1.64 -7.69
C SER A 57 -18.05 1.40 -6.26
N ALA A 58 -17.90 0.14 -5.86
CA ALA A 58 -17.39 -0.20 -4.53
C ALA A 58 -15.90 0.17 -4.40
N THR A 59 -15.11 -0.09 -5.46
CA THR A 59 -13.69 0.28 -5.51
C THR A 59 -13.50 1.79 -5.43
N ALA A 60 -14.31 2.58 -6.15
CA ALA A 60 -14.26 4.04 -6.07
C ALA A 60 -14.52 4.54 -4.64
N ALA A 61 -15.53 3.98 -3.96
CA ALA A 61 -15.82 4.35 -2.57
C ALA A 61 -14.71 3.94 -1.59
N LEU A 62 -14.03 2.81 -1.82
CA LEU A 62 -12.87 2.37 -1.03
C LEU A 62 -11.68 3.33 -1.22
N LEU A 63 -11.38 3.70 -2.46
CA LEU A 63 -10.30 4.63 -2.79
C LEU A 63 -10.55 6.04 -2.23
N ASP A 64 -11.81 6.51 -2.26
CA ASP A 64 -12.18 7.79 -1.66
C ASP A 64 -11.98 7.79 -0.14
N ARG A 65 -12.38 6.72 0.55
CA ARG A 65 -12.13 6.55 1.99
C ARG A 65 -10.64 6.48 2.30
N LEU A 66 -9.86 5.77 1.48
CA LEU A 66 -8.41 5.70 1.62
C LEU A 66 -7.78 7.07 1.43
N GLY A 67 -8.19 7.82 0.41
CA GLY A 67 -7.72 9.18 0.15
C GLY A 67 -7.96 10.11 1.35
N ARG A 68 -9.17 10.06 1.92
CA ARG A 68 -9.49 10.79 3.16
C ARG A 68 -8.61 10.37 4.33
N ALA A 69 -8.48 9.07 4.58
CA ALA A 69 -7.64 8.55 5.66
C ALA A 69 -6.18 8.99 5.54
N VAL A 70 -5.62 8.97 4.33
CA VAL A 70 -4.25 9.43 4.05
C VAL A 70 -4.07 10.92 4.34
N LEU A 71 -5.04 11.75 3.93
CA LEU A 71 -5.02 13.19 4.20
C LEU A 71 -5.18 13.51 5.69
N ASP A 72 -5.99 12.72 6.38
CA ASP A 72 -6.21 12.84 7.84
C ASP A 72 -4.95 12.44 8.63
N THR A 73 -4.16 11.48 8.12
CA THR A 73 -2.80 11.20 8.61
C THR A 73 -1.81 12.27 8.12
N SER A 74 -1.90 13.49 8.66
CA SER A 74 -0.86 14.51 8.45
C SER A 74 0.53 14.00 8.91
N PRO A 75 1.63 14.40 8.25
CA PRO A 75 2.99 13.98 8.60
C PRO A 75 3.51 14.48 9.97
N GLY A 76 2.65 15.07 10.81
CA GLY A 76 2.99 15.64 12.12
C GLY A 76 2.71 14.76 13.34
N ALA A 77 2.10 13.59 13.18
CA ALA A 77 1.79 12.70 14.31
C ALA A 77 2.92 11.68 14.56
N GLY A 78 4.14 12.17 14.77
CA GLY A 78 5.20 11.36 15.40
C GLY A 78 4.99 11.32 16.92
N PRO A 79 5.32 10.20 17.62
CA PRO A 79 5.38 10.18 19.08
C PRO A 79 6.58 11.04 19.54
N GLY A 80 6.35 12.34 19.68
CA GLY A 80 7.40 13.31 19.93
C GLY A 80 6.86 14.68 20.34
N SER A 81 6.01 14.73 21.35
CA SER A 81 5.75 15.94 22.13
C SER A 81 5.29 15.55 23.52
N LEU A 82 6.26 15.13 24.32
CA LEU A 82 6.25 15.36 25.76
C LEU A 82 7.39 16.34 26.01
N GLN A 83 7.05 17.62 26.04
CA GLN A 83 7.87 18.66 26.63
C GLN A 83 7.28 19.00 28.00
#